data_AF-A0A0L8I1W3-F1
#
_entry.id   AF-A0A0L8I1W3-F1
#
_cell.length_a   1.000
_cell.length_b   1.000
_cell.length_c   1.000
_cell.angle_alpha   90.00
_cell.angle_beta   90.00
_cell.angle_gamma   90.00
#
_symmetry.space_group_name_H-M   'P 1'
#
loop_
_entity.id
_entity.type
_entity.pdbx_description
1 polymer ?
#
loop_
_entity_poly.entity_id
_entity_poly.type
_entity_poly.pdbx_seq_one_letter_code
_entity_poly.pdbx_strand_id
1 'polypeptide(L)'
;METITDFVSGEEKPKVKSEASSKNLDIEDVFEECGGYGYFQLLLSLVIIFFVICNAMLYMSMVYIGTQIPFTCFPPELNSSLIPENTTSEEFLEVLNYKIDQCSVIDLQLNDTSYDLSSINSTKPRNCERRRFDTRDMSSIVSEFDLVCERSWLKNTAFSALFIGCLVGSLGFGILADRFGRRPLFFVGLVIFLTANIIKVNSPSLLLFNIVYFFEGLGQSGSYFCTYSLMLEMLCLQHRMPLNFTLHCAFPLGSMCLAGSAYAIRNWRHLQYAICLPHFIFFFLWK
;
A
#
# COMPACT_ATOMS: atom_id res chain seq x y z
N MET A 1 -82.92 34.33 22.18
CA MET A 1 -81.89 35.37 21.97
C MET A 1 -80.63 34.60 21.65
N GLU A 2 -80.60 34.04 20.44
CA GLU A 2 -79.79 34.51 19.28
C GLU A 2 -78.50 33.66 19.24
N THR A 3 -77.93 33.12 18.16
CA THR A 3 -78.18 32.87 16.71
C THR A 3 -76.93 32.02 16.32
N ILE A 4 -77.04 30.84 15.66
CA ILE A 4 -76.54 30.54 14.27
C ILE A 4 -75.00 30.66 14.10
N THR A 5 -74.20 29.83 13.44
CA THR A 5 -74.19 28.56 12.66
C THR A 5 -72.68 28.21 12.50
N ASP A 6 -72.22 26.99 12.19
CA ASP A 6 -71.99 26.56 10.81
C ASP A 6 -71.52 25.09 10.72
N PHE A 7 -72.19 24.36 9.81
CA PHE A 7 -71.72 23.30 8.89
C PHE A 7 -71.19 21.95 9.45
N VAL A 8 -71.90 20.79 9.37
CA VAL A 8 -72.40 19.99 8.21
C VAL A 8 -71.25 19.50 7.32
N SER A 9 -71.04 18.24 6.90
CA SER A 9 -71.59 16.87 7.06
C SER A 9 -70.41 15.91 6.74
N GLY A 10 -70.36 14.61 7.03
CA GLY A 10 -71.36 13.58 6.75
C GLY A 10 -71.37 13.17 5.26
N GLU A 11 -70.57 12.14 4.97
CA GLU A 11 -70.72 11.05 3.97
C GLU A 11 -70.41 11.17 2.46
N GLU A 12 -69.82 10.04 2.00
CA GLU A 12 -69.75 9.38 0.68
C GLU A 12 -68.51 9.48 -0.25
N LYS A 13 -68.08 8.28 -0.68
CA LYS A 13 -66.85 7.90 -1.43
C LYS A 13 -66.94 8.22 -2.92
N PRO A 14 -65.80 8.22 -3.63
CA PRO A 14 -65.66 7.20 -4.68
C PRO A 14 -64.27 6.55 -4.83
N LYS A 15 -64.34 5.34 -5.41
CA LYS A 15 -63.28 4.44 -5.90
C LYS A 15 -62.09 5.15 -6.55
N VAL A 16 -60.87 4.80 -6.12
CA VAL A 16 -59.67 4.86 -6.97
C VAL A 16 -59.28 3.43 -7.32
N LYS A 17 -59.06 3.26 -8.63
CA LYS A 17 -58.90 2.02 -9.39
C LYS A 17 -57.78 1.14 -8.87
N SER A 18 -57.99 -0.17 -9.05
CA SER A 18 -56.93 -1.13 -9.28
C SER A 18 -56.06 -0.65 -10.44
N GLU A 19 -54.87 -0.16 -10.15
CA GLU A 19 -53.77 -0.27 -11.08
C GLU A 19 -52.92 -1.43 -10.58
N ALA A 20 -52.85 -2.47 -11.41
CA ALA A 20 -51.87 -3.51 -11.29
C ALA A 20 -50.50 -2.82 -11.32
N SER A 21 -49.98 -2.46 -10.16
CA SER A 21 -48.57 -2.14 -10.00
C SER A 21 -47.86 -3.42 -10.35
N SER A 22 -47.32 -3.46 -11.57
CA SER A 22 -46.19 -4.30 -11.94
C SER A 22 -45.40 -4.57 -10.67
N LYS A 23 -45.42 -5.82 -10.18
CA LYS A 23 -44.42 -6.26 -9.23
C LYS A 23 -43.10 -6.02 -9.96
N ASN A 24 -42.50 -4.85 -9.77
CA ASN A 24 -41.08 -4.71 -9.88
C ASN A 24 -40.59 -5.76 -8.90
N LEU A 25 -40.13 -6.88 -9.44
CA LEU A 25 -39.44 -7.90 -8.68
C LEU A 25 -38.24 -7.14 -8.09
N ASP A 26 -38.39 -6.64 -6.87
CA ASP A 26 -37.30 -5.98 -6.19
C ASP A 26 -36.20 -7.04 -6.06
N ILE A 27 -34.96 -6.65 -6.33
CA ILE A 27 -33.81 -7.57 -6.37
C ILE A 27 -33.73 -8.34 -5.04
N GLU A 28 -34.21 -7.71 -3.98
CA GLU A 28 -34.46 -8.24 -2.65
C GLU A 28 -35.37 -9.47 -2.62
N ASP A 29 -36.53 -9.42 -3.29
CA ASP A 29 -37.48 -10.54 -3.35
C ASP A 29 -36.82 -11.75 -4.03
N VAL A 30 -36.01 -11.51 -5.07
CA VAL A 30 -35.23 -12.56 -5.76
C VAL A 30 -34.19 -13.17 -4.84
N PHE A 31 -33.47 -12.35 -4.05
CA PHE A 31 -32.48 -12.85 -3.11
C PHE A 31 -33.10 -13.63 -1.95
N GLU A 32 -34.26 -13.20 -1.45
CA GLU A 32 -35.01 -13.94 -0.42
C GLU A 32 -35.55 -15.26 -0.98
N GLU A 33 -36.06 -15.27 -2.22
CA GLU A 33 -36.57 -16.47 -2.90
C GLU A 33 -35.44 -17.46 -3.28
N CYS A 34 -34.22 -16.96 -3.51
CA CYS A 34 -33.02 -17.78 -3.74
C CYS A 34 -32.37 -18.34 -2.45
N GLY A 35 -32.95 -18.09 -1.27
CA GLY A 35 -32.50 -18.67 0.01
C GLY A 35 -31.62 -17.75 0.88
N GLY A 36 -31.60 -16.45 0.60
CA GLY A 36 -30.93 -15.44 1.44
C GLY A 36 -29.43 -15.68 1.63
N TYR A 37 -28.93 -15.46 2.85
CA TYR A 37 -27.51 -15.63 3.21
C TYR A 37 -27.13 -17.10 3.41
N GLY A 38 -26.96 -17.81 2.29
CA GLY A 38 -26.54 -19.20 2.26
C GLY A 38 -25.02 -19.42 2.37
N TYR A 39 -24.61 -20.69 2.44
CA TYR A 39 -23.20 -21.10 2.55
C TYR A 39 -22.30 -20.53 1.44
N PHE A 40 -22.81 -20.41 0.22
CA PHE A 40 -22.05 -19.84 -0.89
C PHE A 40 -21.71 -18.35 -0.67
N GLN A 41 -22.66 -17.55 -0.19
CA GLN A 41 -22.44 -16.13 0.11
C GLN A 41 -21.49 -15.95 1.30
N LEU A 42 -21.58 -16.83 2.30
CA LEU A 42 -20.63 -16.86 3.41
C LEU A 42 -19.21 -17.18 2.93
N LEU A 43 -19.04 -18.24 2.14
CA LEU A 43 -17.72 -18.62 1.59
C LEU A 43 -17.15 -17.49 0.73
N LEU A 44 -17.96 -16.90 -0.15
CA LEU A 44 -17.59 -15.78 -1.00
C LEU A 44 -17.11 -14.57 -0.17
N SER A 45 -17.85 -14.24 0.89
CA SER A 45 -17.51 -13.15 1.80
C SER A 45 -16.18 -13.39 2.51
N LEU A 46 -15.93 -14.60 3.00
CA LEU A 46 -14.65 -14.97 3.63
C LEU A 46 -13.47 -14.86 2.65
N VAL A 47 -13.67 -15.31 1.40
CA VAL A 47 -12.65 -15.24 0.36
C VAL A 47 -12.34 -13.78 -0.02
N ILE A 48 -13.36 -12.92 -0.10
CA ILE A 48 -13.18 -11.47 -0.33
C ILE A 48 -12.48 -10.79 0.85
N ILE A 49 -12.87 -11.11 2.09
CA ILE A 49 -12.20 -10.58 3.29
C ILE A 49 -10.72 -10.96 3.28
N PHE A 50 -10.40 -12.22 2.98
CA PHE A 50 -9.01 -12.67 2.86
C PHE A 50 -8.24 -11.90 1.77
N PHE A 51 -8.86 -11.72 0.59
CA PHE A 51 -8.28 -10.91 -0.48
C PHE A 51 -8.00 -9.46 -0.03
N VAL A 52 -8.92 -8.83 0.69
CA VAL A 52 -8.74 -7.46 1.22
C VAL A 52 -7.59 -7.39 2.23
N ILE A 53 -7.45 -8.38 3.12
CA ILE A 53 -6.33 -8.46 4.07
C ILE A 53 -5.00 -8.51 3.30
N CYS A 54 -4.88 -9.39 2.31
CA CYS A 54 -3.67 -9.52 1.51
C CYS A 54 -3.37 -8.25 0.71
N ASN A 55 -4.40 -7.62 0.13
CA ASN A 55 -4.25 -6.38 -0.61
C ASN A 55 -3.75 -5.24 0.30
N ALA A 56 -4.28 -5.14 1.52
CA ALA A 56 -3.82 -4.17 2.51
C ALA A 56 -2.35 -4.36 2.89
N MET A 57 -1.86 -5.61 2.98
CA MET A 57 -0.44 -5.88 3.21
C MET A 57 0.44 -5.33 2.08
N LEU A 58 0.07 -5.51 0.81
CA LEU A 58 0.83 -4.96 -0.31
C LEU A 58 0.75 -3.44 -0.37
N TYR A 59 -0.43 -2.86 -0.11
CA TYR A 59 -0.63 -1.42 -0.05
C TYR A 59 0.29 -0.75 0.97
N MET A 60 0.33 -1.30 2.19
CA MET A 60 1.10 -0.73 3.29
C MET A 60 2.59 -1.13 3.26
N SER A 61 3.00 -1.97 2.31
CA SER A 61 4.36 -2.53 2.25
C SER A 61 5.46 -1.47 2.15
N MET A 62 5.20 -0.32 1.52
CA MET A 62 6.15 0.79 1.40
C MET A 62 6.60 1.37 2.74
N VAL A 63 5.77 1.30 3.77
CA VAL A 63 6.14 1.79 5.10
C VAL A 63 7.37 1.03 5.61
N TYR A 64 7.43 -0.28 5.37
CA TYR A 64 8.54 -1.13 5.80
C TYR A 64 9.71 -1.10 4.83
N ILE A 65 9.46 -1.22 3.52
CA ILE A 65 10.55 -1.26 2.54
C ILE A 65 11.21 0.11 2.34
N GLY A 66 10.55 1.20 2.74
CA GLY A 66 11.08 2.55 2.79
C GLY A 66 11.82 2.89 4.10
N THR A 67 12.02 1.93 5.01
CA THR A 67 12.73 2.18 6.27
C THR A 67 14.18 2.61 6.00
N GLN A 68 14.65 3.60 6.75
CA GLN A 68 16.05 4.03 6.68
C GLN A 68 16.92 2.96 7.34
N ILE A 69 17.95 2.53 6.63
CA ILE A 69 18.96 1.60 7.13
C ILE A 69 20.15 2.42 7.60
N PRO A 70 20.76 2.10 8.75
CA PRO A 70 21.97 2.76 9.20
C PRO A 70 23.06 2.65 8.12
N PHE A 71 23.69 3.77 7.83
CA PHE A 71 24.74 3.85 6.83
C PHE A 71 25.92 4.63 7.37
N THR A 72 27.09 4.27 6.87
CA THR A 72 28.35 4.88 7.23
C THR A 72 28.89 5.60 6.01
N CYS A 73 29.21 6.87 6.20
CA CYS A 73 29.82 7.71 5.20
C CYS A 73 31.36 7.66 5.32
N PHE A 74 32.06 7.69 4.20
CA PHE A 74 33.53 7.71 4.17
C PHE A 74 34.07 8.56 3.02
N PRO A 75 35.23 9.21 3.20
CA PRO A 75 35.82 10.04 2.15
C PRO A 75 36.35 9.15 1.01
N PRO A 76 36.27 9.60 -0.25
CA PRO A 76 36.72 8.80 -1.40
C PRO A 76 38.23 8.51 -1.38
N GLU A 77 39.00 9.34 -0.70
CA GLU A 77 40.46 9.26 -0.52
C GLU A 77 40.87 8.41 0.69
N LEU A 78 39.92 7.73 1.35
CA LEU A 78 40.20 6.90 2.51
C LEU A 78 41.06 5.68 2.09
N ASN A 79 42.29 5.65 2.56
CA ASN A 79 43.17 4.49 2.46
C ASN A 79 43.13 3.71 3.78
N SER A 80 42.65 2.48 3.73
CA SER A 80 42.56 1.60 4.91
C SER A 80 43.91 1.36 5.58
N SER A 81 45.01 1.46 4.84
CA SER A 81 46.37 1.29 5.38
C SER A 81 46.89 2.51 6.15
N LEU A 82 46.20 3.65 6.10
CA LEU A 82 46.57 4.90 6.79
C LEU A 82 45.70 5.14 8.05
N ILE A 83 44.82 4.18 8.38
CA ILE A 83 44.06 4.18 9.61
C ILE A 83 45.04 3.91 10.77
N PRO A 84 45.01 4.72 11.85
CA PRO A 84 45.86 4.49 13.01
C PRO A 84 45.73 3.05 13.53
N GLU A 85 46.85 2.35 13.73
CA GLU A 85 46.86 0.95 14.20
C GLU A 85 46.14 0.74 15.54
N ASN A 86 46.02 1.81 16.33
CA ASN A 86 45.32 1.83 17.62
C ASN A 86 43.78 1.82 17.49
N THR A 87 43.21 1.89 16.29
CA THR A 87 41.77 2.06 16.07
C THR A 87 41.27 1.13 14.97
N THR A 88 40.14 0.48 15.20
CA THR A 88 39.51 -0.36 14.17
C THR A 88 38.90 0.50 13.06
N SER A 89 38.74 -0.05 11.85
CA SER A 89 38.14 0.70 10.73
C SER A 89 36.70 1.14 11.01
N GLU A 90 35.95 0.36 11.79
CA GLU A 90 34.56 0.69 12.16
C GLU A 90 34.52 1.84 13.18
N GLU A 91 35.38 1.80 14.20
CA GLU A 91 35.51 2.84 15.23
C GLU A 91 36.04 4.16 14.64
N PHE A 92 36.97 4.10 13.69
CA PHE A 92 37.47 5.28 12.96
C PHE A 92 36.37 5.96 12.14
N LEU A 93 35.52 5.16 11.47
CA LEU A 93 34.39 5.68 10.70
C LEU A 93 33.27 6.22 11.60
N GLU A 94 33.09 5.65 12.79
CA GLU A 94 32.15 6.17 13.78
C GLU A 94 32.57 7.56 14.25
N VAL A 95 33.85 7.75 14.58
CA VAL A 95 34.40 9.06 14.98
C VAL A 95 34.25 10.11 13.87
N LEU A 96 34.43 9.73 12.61
CA LEU A 96 34.24 10.62 11.46
C LEU A 96 32.80 11.05 11.23
N ASN A 97 31.84 10.19 11.58
CA ASN A 97 30.41 10.47 11.45
C ASN A 97 29.81 11.13 12.71
N TYR A 98 30.54 11.15 13.84
CA TYR A 98 29.99 11.43 15.17
C TYR A 98 29.57 12.87 15.43
N LYS A 99 29.95 13.88 14.61
CA LYS A 99 29.88 15.27 15.10
C LYS A 99 28.97 16.27 14.43
N ILE A 100 28.39 16.04 13.24
CA ILE A 100 27.67 17.15 12.56
C ILE A 100 26.38 16.71 11.85
N ASP A 101 26.37 15.61 11.09
CA ASP A 101 25.18 15.00 10.48
C ASP A 101 25.63 13.71 9.77
N GLN A 102 24.81 12.64 9.76
CA GLN A 102 25.11 11.37 9.05
C GLN A 102 25.36 11.53 7.53
N CYS A 103 25.03 12.70 6.99
CA CYS A 103 25.15 13.04 5.57
C CYS A 103 26.41 13.82 5.20
N SER A 104 27.26 14.10 6.19
CA SER A 104 28.49 14.85 6.02
C SER A 104 29.70 14.04 6.50
N VAL A 105 30.82 14.24 5.83
CA VAL A 105 32.11 13.63 6.19
C VAL A 105 33.11 14.75 6.44
N ILE A 106 33.96 14.56 7.43
CA ILE A 106 35.03 15.50 7.75
C ILE A 106 36.25 15.13 6.90
N ASP A 107 36.85 16.13 6.24
CA ASP A 107 38.11 15.94 5.54
C ASP A 107 39.21 15.59 6.53
N LEU A 108 39.91 14.49 6.26
CA LEU A 108 40.98 13.98 7.09
C LEU A 108 42.29 14.65 6.70
N GLN A 109 42.98 15.27 7.66
CA GLN A 109 44.36 15.68 7.47
C GLN A 109 45.30 14.49 7.70
N LEU A 110 46.30 14.34 6.83
CA LEU A 110 47.30 13.30 6.91
C LEU A 110 48.54 13.85 7.62
N ASN A 111 48.96 13.23 8.72
CA ASN A 111 50.36 13.31 9.16
C ASN A 111 51.14 12.23 8.41
N ASP A 112 52.47 12.37 8.26
CA ASP A 112 53.34 11.59 7.35
C ASP A 112 53.10 10.05 7.31
N THR A 113 52.46 9.46 8.33
CA THR A 113 52.12 8.03 8.41
C THR A 113 50.66 7.69 8.72
N SER A 114 49.80 8.61 9.17
CA SER A 114 48.42 8.31 9.57
C SER A 114 47.48 9.51 9.57
N TYR A 115 46.16 9.26 9.54
CA TYR A 115 45.15 10.30 9.70
C TYR A 115 45.18 10.95 11.09
N ASP A 116 45.11 12.28 11.14
CA ASP A 116 45.11 13.06 12.38
C ASP A 116 43.68 13.36 12.87
N LEU A 117 43.21 12.62 13.88
CA LEU A 117 41.92 12.82 14.53
C LEU A 117 41.81 14.17 15.29
N SER A 118 42.92 14.85 15.59
CA SER A 118 42.88 16.11 16.34
C SER A 118 42.41 17.29 15.47
N SER A 119 42.53 17.16 14.13
CA SER A 119 42.11 18.16 13.14
C SER A 119 40.59 18.23 12.93
N ILE A 120 39.83 17.27 13.45
CA ILE A 120 38.38 17.08 13.24
C ILE A 120 37.54 18.31 13.60
N ASN A 121 37.95 19.11 14.59
CA ASN A 121 37.21 20.31 15.00
C ASN A 121 37.51 21.55 14.12
N SER A 122 38.52 21.47 13.24
CA SER A 122 39.00 22.61 12.44
C SER A 122 38.68 22.50 10.95
N THR A 123 38.31 21.32 10.46
CA THR A 123 37.93 21.09 9.07
C THR A 123 36.43 21.31 8.83
N LYS A 124 36.09 21.86 7.67
CA LYS A 124 34.70 22.03 7.26
C LYS A 124 34.12 20.69 6.80
N PRO A 125 32.87 20.37 7.16
CA PRO A 125 32.21 19.16 6.67
C PRO A 125 31.95 19.26 5.16
N ARG A 126 32.19 18.16 4.45
CA ARG A 126 31.90 17.97 3.03
C ARG A 126 30.72 16.99 2.85
N ASN A 127 29.99 17.12 1.74
CA ASN A 127 28.93 16.17 1.39
C ASN A 127 29.49 14.76 1.16
N CYS A 128 28.78 13.79 1.70
CA CYS A 128 29.14 12.39 1.59
C CYS A 128 28.88 11.83 0.18
N GLU A 129 29.95 11.54 -0.57
CA GLU A 129 29.89 10.97 -1.93
C GLU A 129 29.86 9.44 -1.93
N ARG A 130 30.50 8.78 -0.97
CA ARG A 130 30.51 7.31 -0.84
C ARG A 130 29.93 6.87 0.51
N ARG A 131 29.02 5.90 0.42
CA ARG A 131 28.24 5.38 1.55
C ARG A 131 28.30 3.87 1.56
N ARG A 132 28.31 3.30 2.76
CA ARG A 132 28.15 1.86 2.98
C ARG A 132 26.95 1.66 3.90
N PHE A 133 25.91 1.00 3.39
CA PHE A 133 24.75 0.61 4.19
C PHE A 133 25.06 -0.69 4.94
N ASP A 134 24.68 -0.76 6.22
CA ASP A 134 24.76 -2.02 6.95
C ASP A 134 23.54 -2.89 6.65
N THR A 135 23.68 -3.78 5.66
CA THR A 135 22.60 -4.66 5.20
C THR A 135 22.67 -6.06 5.83
N ARG A 136 23.43 -6.26 6.92
CA ARG A 136 23.56 -7.58 7.57
C ARG A 136 22.23 -8.04 8.15
N ASP A 137 21.49 -7.12 8.78
CA ASP A 137 20.24 -7.44 9.47
C ASP A 137 18.98 -7.12 8.66
N MET A 138 19.02 -6.10 7.80
CA MET A 138 17.86 -5.64 7.03
C MET A 138 18.30 -5.06 5.68
N SER A 139 17.47 -5.28 4.66
CA SER A 139 17.62 -4.62 3.35
C SER A 139 16.35 -3.84 3.02
N SER A 140 16.50 -2.66 2.42
CA SER A 140 15.40 -1.75 2.08
C SER A 140 15.67 -1.03 0.76
N ILE A 141 14.63 -0.43 0.17
CA ILE A 141 14.77 0.35 -1.07
C ILE A 141 15.71 1.54 -0.88
N VAL A 142 15.83 2.04 0.36
CA VAL A 142 16.69 3.17 0.71
C VAL A 142 18.16 2.77 0.57
N SER A 143 18.52 1.58 1.05
CA SER A 143 19.88 1.04 0.92
C SER A 143 20.25 0.70 -0.52
N GLU A 144 19.27 0.33 -1.33
CA GLU A 144 19.51 -0.18 -2.68
C GLU A 144 19.61 0.94 -3.72
N PHE A 145 18.80 1.99 -3.58
CA PHE A 145 18.79 3.15 -4.50
C PHE A 145 19.49 4.39 -3.92
N ASP A 146 20.17 4.28 -2.78
CA ASP A 146 20.85 5.38 -2.08
C ASP A 146 19.94 6.61 -1.88
N LEU A 147 18.81 6.40 -1.18
CA LEU A 147 17.76 7.40 -0.98
C LEU A 147 17.95 8.19 0.33
N VAL A 148 19.18 8.52 0.70
CA VAL A 148 19.51 9.28 1.90
C VAL A 148 20.04 10.67 1.56
N CYS A 149 20.11 11.56 2.56
CA CYS A 149 20.66 12.91 2.41
C CYS A 149 19.92 13.75 1.34
N GLU A 150 20.64 14.30 0.36
CA GLU A 150 20.08 15.09 -0.75
C GLU A 150 19.03 14.33 -1.58
N ARG A 151 19.08 13.00 -1.56
CA ARG A 151 18.17 12.11 -2.30
C ARG A 151 17.02 11.58 -1.45
N SER A 152 16.89 12.02 -0.19
CA SER A 152 15.83 11.58 0.72
C SER A 152 14.40 11.87 0.21
N TRP A 153 14.21 12.97 -0.50
CA TRP A 153 12.92 13.35 -1.08
C TRP A 153 12.43 12.37 -2.16
N LEU A 154 13.35 11.65 -2.82
CA LEU A 154 13.02 10.68 -3.86
C LEU A 154 12.21 9.50 -3.31
N LYS A 155 12.37 9.15 -2.03
CA LYS A 155 11.52 8.16 -1.37
C LYS A 155 10.04 8.54 -1.44
N ASN A 156 9.73 9.83 -1.26
CA ASN A 156 8.35 10.31 -1.29
C ASN A 156 7.76 10.27 -2.71
N THR A 157 8.61 10.38 -3.75
CA THR A 157 8.15 10.29 -5.14
C THR A 157 7.57 8.91 -5.47
N ALA A 158 8.09 7.84 -4.87
CA ALA A 158 7.53 6.50 -5.03
C ALA A 158 6.11 6.41 -4.45
N PHE A 159 5.88 6.95 -3.24
CA PHE A 159 4.54 7.04 -2.68
C PHE A 159 3.61 7.86 -3.56
N SER A 160 4.05 9.03 -4.02
CA SER A 160 3.25 9.85 -4.94
C SER A 160 2.88 9.08 -6.22
N ALA A 161 3.82 8.34 -6.81
CA ALA A 161 3.57 7.54 -8.01
C ALA A 161 2.46 6.49 -7.78
N LEU A 162 2.50 5.78 -6.64
CA LEU A 162 1.42 4.86 -6.26
C LEU A 162 0.07 5.58 -6.16
N PHE A 163 -0.01 6.68 -5.42
CA PHE A 163 -1.28 7.37 -5.19
C PHE A 163 -1.86 7.98 -6.47
N ILE A 164 -1.01 8.50 -7.36
CA ILE A 164 -1.44 8.96 -8.69
C ILE A 164 -1.98 7.76 -9.48
N GLY A 165 -1.30 6.61 -9.42
CA GLY A 165 -1.79 5.35 -9.99
C GLY A 165 -3.16 4.96 -9.44
N CYS A 166 -3.33 4.98 -8.12
CA CYS A 166 -4.58 4.69 -7.44
C CYS A 166 -5.72 5.62 -7.88
N LEU A 167 -5.45 6.93 -8.03
CA LEU A 167 -6.40 7.93 -8.50
C LEU A 167 -6.86 7.66 -9.95
N VAL A 168 -5.91 7.39 -10.84
CA VAL A 168 -6.22 7.05 -12.24
C VAL A 168 -6.98 5.73 -12.31
N GLY A 169 -6.58 4.75 -11.51
CA GLY A 169 -7.22 3.44 -11.43
C GLY A 169 -8.65 3.54 -10.89
N SER A 170 -8.91 4.32 -9.85
CA SER A 170 -10.25 4.44 -9.26
C SER A 170 -11.25 5.09 -10.21
N LEU A 171 -10.85 6.16 -10.90
CA LEU A 171 -11.68 6.84 -11.90
C LEU A 171 -11.87 5.98 -13.16
N GLY A 172 -10.79 5.37 -13.66
CA GLY A 172 -10.79 4.59 -14.89
C GLY A 172 -11.55 3.27 -14.74
N PHE A 173 -11.23 2.47 -13.72
CA PHE A 173 -11.88 1.18 -13.51
C PHE A 173 -13.34 1.30 -13.13
N GLY A 174 -13.78 2.37 -12.45
CA GLY A 174 -15.20 2.58 -12.18
C GLY A 174 -16.02 2.63 -13.46
N ILE A 175 -15.64 3.53 -14.39
CA ILE A 175 -16.32 3.70 -15.68
C ILE A 175 -16.24 2.41 -16.52
N LEU A 176 -15.08 1.75 -16.54
CA LEU A 176 -14.88 0.52 -17.30
C LEU A 176 -15.67 -0.65 -16.71
N ALA A 177 -15.77 -0.76 -15.39
CA ALA A 177 -16.48 -1.83 -14.71
C ALA A 177 -18.00 -1.75 -14.92
N ASP A 178 -18.55 -0.54 -15.00
CA ASP A 178 -19.97 -0.35 -15.32
C ASP A 178 -20.29 -0.70 -16.79
N ARG A 179 -19.32 -0.57 -17.71
CA ARG A 179 -19.50 -0.88 -19.14
C ARG A 179 -19.23 -2.35 -19.50
N PHE A 180 -18.17 -2.92 -18.97
CA PHE A 180 -17.69 -4.27 -19.33
C PHE A 180 -18.01 -5.33 -18.27
N GLY A 181 -18.57 -4.91 -17.13
CA GLY A 181 -18.86 -5.76 -15.98
C GLY A 181 -17.73 -5.77 -14.95
N ARG A 182 -18.11 -5.93 -13.68
CA ARG A 182 -17.20 -5.85 -12.51
C ARG A 182 -16.25 -7.04 -12.42
N ARG A 183 -16.73 -8.26 -12.70
CA ARG A 183 -15.92 -9.50 -12.65
C ARG A 183 -14.74 -9.54 -13.64
N PRO A 184 -14.89 -9.26 -14.94
CA PRO A 184 -13.74 -9.27 -15.85
C PRO A 184 -12.75 -8.15 -15.53
N LEU A 185 -13.23 -6.97 -15.13
CA LEU A 185 -12.36 -5.84 -14.77
C LEU A 185 -11.57 -6.10 -13.49
N PHE A 186 -12.15 -6.80 -12.52
CA PHE A 186 -11.41 -7.29 -11.36
C PHE A 186 -10.16 -8.10 -11.78
N PHE A 187 -10.32 -9.06 -12.69
CA PHE A 187 -9.21 -9.89 -13.16
C PHE A 187 -8.17 -9.09 -13.96
N VAL A 188 -8.61 -8.17 -14.81
CA VAL A 188 -7.69 -7.28 -15.54
C VAL A 188 -6.86 -6.43 -14.57
N GLY A 189 -7.49 -5.83 -13.56
CA GLY A 189 -6.80 -5.06 -12.52
C GLY A 189 -5.83 -5.92 -11.73
N LEU A 190 -6.24 -7.15 -11.37
CA LEU A 190 -5.40 -8.10 -10.64
C LEU A 190 -4.16 -8.52 -11.45
N VAL A 191 -4.29 -8.75 -12.76
CA VAL A 191 -3.15 -9.07 -13.62
C VAL A 191 -2.19 -7.90 -13.74
N ILE A 192 -2.70 -6.68 -13.94
CA ILE A 192 -1.87 -5.46 -13.97
C ILE A 192 -1.11 -5.29 -12.64
N PHE A 193 -1.82 -5.47 -11.52
CA PHE A 193 -1.24 -5.39 -10.19
C PHE A 193 -0.13 -6.42 -9.96
N LEU A 194 -0.37 -7.70 -10.24
CA LEU A 194 0.60 -8.77 -10.01
C LEU A 194 1.83 -8.67 -10.92
N THR A 195 1.62 -8.35 -12.20
CA THR A 195 2.72 -8.17 -13.15
C THR A 195 3.57 -6.95 -12.79
N ALA A 196 2.93 -5.84 -12.41
CA ALA A 196 3.64 -4.65 -11.92
C ALA A 196 4.44 -4.97 -10.63
N ASN A 197 3.86 -5.67 -9.67
CA ASN A 197 4.58 -6.03 -8.44
C ASN A 197 5.85 -6.86 -8.73
N ILE A 198 5.77 -7.87 -9.60
CA ILE A 198 6.96 -8.67 -9.99
C ILE A 198 8.03 -7.80 -10.64
N ILE A 199 7.65 -6.93 -11.58
CA ILE A 199 8.60 -6.06 -12.28
C ILE A 199 9.22 -5.05 -11.30
N LYS A 200 8.43 -4.49 -10.38
CA LYS A 200 8.89 -3.54 -9.35
C LYS A 200 9.97 -4.18 -8.48
N VAL A 201 9.72 -5.38 -7.96
CA VAL A 201 10.67 -6.09 -7.08
C VAL A 201 12.01 -6.35 -7.77
N ASN A 202 12.01 -6.51 -9.10
CA ASN A 202 13.23 -6.76 -9.88
C ASN A 202 13.82 -5.52 -10.55
N SER A 203 13.29 -4.33 -10.26
CA SER A 203 13.74 -3.11 -10.92
C SER A 203 15.19 -2.74 -10.52
N PRO A 204 16.07 -2.44 -11.50
CA PRO A 204 17.45 -2.04 -11.24
C PRO A 204 17.62 -0.52 -11.08
N SER A 205 16.57 0.26 -11.35
CA SER A 205 16.61 1.72 -11.29
C SER A 205 15.37 2.28 -10.61
N LEU A 206 15.56 3.39 -9.89
CA LEU A 206 14.47 4.09 -9.20
C LEU A 206 13.40 4.60 -10.18
N LEU A 207 13.79 5.03 -11.38
CA LEU A 207 12.85 5.52 -12.38
C LEU A 207 11.92 4.40 -12.86
N LEU A 208 12.47 3.21 -13.17
CA LEU A 208 11.65 2.05 -13.51
C LEU A 208 10.76 1.64 -12.33
N PHE A 209 11.31 1.64 -11.12
CA PHE A 209 10.55 1.36 -9.89
C PHE A 209 9.33 2.28 -9.79
N ASN A 210 9.50 3.60 -9.93
CA ASN A 210 8.41 4.57 -9.84
C ASN A 210 7.33 4.38 -10.92
N ILE A 211 7.74 4.14 -12.18
CA ILE A 211 6.80 3.91 -13.29
C ILE A 211 5.98 2.65 -13.03
N VAL A 212 6.64 1.57 -12.65
CA VAL A 212 5.97 0.29 -12.40
C VAL A 212 5.07 0.40 -11.16
N TYR A 213 5.49 1.18 -10.17
CA TYR A 213 4.72 1.38 -8.96
C TYR A 213 3.44 2.20 -9.19
N PHE A 214 3.44 3.11 -10.16
CA PHE A 214 2.22 3.72 -10.68
C PHE A 214 1.25 2.68 -11.26
N PHE A 215 1.74 1.74 -12.08
CA PHE A 215 0.89 0.68 -12.63
C PHE A 215 0.38 -0.30 -11.56
N GLU A 216 1.19 -0.58 -10.54
CA GLU A 216 0.78 -1.36 -9.38
C GLU A 216 -0.40 -0.68 -8.68
N GLY A 217 -0.30 0.62 -8.36
CA GLY A 217 -1.39 1.39 -7.75
C GLY A 217 -2.66 1.43 -8.61
N LEU A 218 -2.50 1.56 -9.93
CA LEU A 218 -3.61 1.55 -10.90
C LEU A 218 -4.38 0.21 -10.89
N GLY A 219 -3.66 -0.92 -10.95
CA GLY A 219 -4.29 -2.24 -10.88
C GLY A 219 -4.86 -2.56 -9.50
N GLN A 220 -4.18 -2.10 -8.45
CA GLN A 220 -4.56 -2.31 -7.06
C GLN A 220 -5.87 -1.62 -6.70
N SER A 221 -6.01 -0.33 -7.03
CA SER A 221 -7.26 0.40 -6.76
C SER A 221 -8.42 -0.15 -7.59
N GLY A 222 -8.18 -0.43 -8.88
CA GLY A 222 -9.19 -0.99 -9.77
C GLY A 222 -9.72 -2.34 -9.29
N SER A 223 -8.83 -3.28 -8.95
CA SER A 223 -9.23 -4.58 -8.41
C SER A 223 -9.93 -4.47 -7.05
N TYR A 224 -9.45 -3.60 -6.16
CA TYR A 224 -10.09 -3.36 -4.85
C TYR A 224 -11.53 -2.84 -4.97
N PHE A 225 -11.74 -1.78 -5.77
CA PHE A 225 -13.09 -1.21 -5.95
C PHE A 225 -14.04 -2.15 -6.66
N CYS A 226 -13.58 -2.90 -7.66
CA CYS A 226 -14.40 -3.92 -8.33
C CYS A 226 -14.81 -5.02 -7.35
N THR A 227 -13.90 -5.48 -6.49
CA THR A 227 -14.19 -6.53 -5.48
C THR A 227 -15.16 -6.04 -4.43
N TYR A 228 -14.94 -4.83 -3.89
CA TYR A 228 -15.82 -4.22 -2.89
C TYR A 228 -17.25 -4.06 -3.44
N SER A 229 -17.35 -3.58 -4.68
CA SER A 229 -18.61 -3.40 -5.38
C SER A 229 -19.33 -4.73 -5.64
N LEU A 230 -18.61 -5.74 -6.14
CA LEU A 230 -19.14 -7.08 -6.36
C LEU A 230 -19.66 -7.69 -5.05
N MET A 231 -18.96 -7.47 -3.94
CA MET A 231 -19.41 -7.95 -2.64
C MET A 231 -20.75 -7.34 -2.24
N LEU A 232 -20.93 -6.03 -2.39
CA LEU A 232 -22.18 -5.35 -2.03
C LEU A 232 -23.37 -5.79 -2.89
N GLU A 233 -23.12 -6.10 -4.17
CA GLU A 233 -24.14 -6.62 -5.09
C GLU A 233 -24.62 -8.03 -4.71
N MET A 234 -23.72 -8.86 -4.17
CA MET A 234 -24.00 -10.26 -3.83
C MET A 234 -24.66 -10.45 -2.46
N LEU A 235 -24.97 -9.36 -1.74
CA LEU A 235 -25.52 -9.38 -0.38
C LEU A 235 -26.92 -8.79 -0.31
N CYS A 236 -27.77 -9.42 0.50
CA CYS A 236 -29.05 -8.86 0.93
C CYS A 236 -28.85 -7.63 1.83
N LEU A 237 -29.76 -6.65 1.76
CA LEU A 237 -29.70 -5.39 2.51
C LEU A 237 -29.39 -5.56 4.01
N GLN A 238 -29.97 -6.58 4.64
CA GLN A 238 -29.81 -6.86 6.07
C GLN A 238 -28.36 -7.13 6.49
N HIS A 239 -27.55 -7.74 5.62
CA HIS A 239 -26.17 -8.13 5.91
C HIS A 239 -25.13 -7.16 5.33
N ARG A 240 -25.55 -6.18 4.52
CA ARG A 240 -24.63 -5.24 3.86
C ARG A 240 -23.83 -4.41 4.86
N MET A 241 -24.48 -3.79 5.84
CA MET A 241 -23.82 -2.92 6.83
C MET A 241 -22.78 -3.63 7.70
N PRO A 242 -23.08 -4.77 8.37
CA PRO A 242 -22.09 -5.44 9.21
C PRO A 242 -20.91 -5.99 8.40
N LEU A 243 -21.14 -6.50 7.20
CA LEU A 243 -20.07 -7.01 6.35
C LEU A 243 -19.20 -5.88 5.78
N ASN A 244 -19.82 -4.75 5.43
CA ASN A 244 -19.11 -3.54 5.02
C ASN A 244 -18.15 -3.05 6.13
N PHE A 245 -18.63 -3.00 7.36
CA PHE A 245 -17.78 -2.67 8.52
C PHE A 245 -16.64 -3.68 8.68
N THR A 246 -16.92 -4.97 8.51
CA THR A 246 -15.91 -6.04 8.58
C THR A 246 -14.82 -5.88 7.52
N LEU A 247 -15.17 -5.51 6.28
CA LEU A 247 -14.19 -5.20 5.24
C LEU A 247 -13.29 -4.03 5.62
N HIS A 248 -13.85 -2.97 6.21
CA HIS A 248 -13.05 -1.84 6.67
C HIS A 248 -12.11 -2.23 7.81
N CYS A 249 -12.54 -3.13 8.71
CA CYS A 249 -11.68 -3.71 9.75
C CYS A 249 -10.61 -4.69 9.20
N ALA A 250 -10.83 -5.28 8.02
CA ALA A 250 -9.87 -6.18 7.40
C ALA A 250 -8.58 -5.45 6.95
N PHE A 251 -8.67 -4.16 6.60
CA PHE A 251 -7.52 -3.36 6.19
C PHE A 251 -6.47 -3.16 7.32
N PRO A 252 -6.83 -2.67 8.52
CA PRO A 252 -5.86 -2.58 9.63
C PRO A 252 -5.36 -3.95 10.05
N LEU A 253 -6.18 -5.00 10.01
CA LEU A 253 -5.74 -6.37 10.27
C LEU A 253 -4.62 -6.80 9.29
N GLY A 254 -4.78 -6.52 8.00
CA GLY A 254 -3.73 -6.73 7.00
C GLY A 254 -2.46 -5.93 7.30
N SER A 255 -2.57 -4.68 7.75
CA SER A 255 -1.40 -3.89 8.16
C SER A 255 -0.67 -4.48 9.37
N MET A 256 -1.38 -5.10 10.32
CA MET A 256 -0.78 -5.81 11.45
C MET A 256 -0.10 -7.11 11.00
N CYS A 257 -0.71 -7.87 10.09
CA CYS A 257 -0.10 -9.06 9.49
C CYS A 257 1.18 -8.71 8.70
N LEU A 258 1.18 -7.58 8.00
CA LEU A 258 2.36 -7.04 7.34
C LEU A 258 3.48 -6.73 8.34
N ALA A 259 3.16 -6.08 9.47
CA ALA A 259 4.14 -5.81 10.53
C ALA A 259 4.82 -7.09 11.04
N GLY A 260 4.05 -8.14 11.30
CA GLY A 260 4.57 -9.44 11.69
C GLY A 260 5.43 -10.09 10.58
N SER A 261 4.99 -9.99 9.33
CA SER A 261 5.73 -10.52 8.18
C SER A 261 7.06 -9.79 7.96
N ALA A 262 7.07 -8.47 8.12
CA ALA A 262 8.27 -7.64 8.01
C ALA A 262 9.26 -7.88 9.15
N TYR A 263 8.78 -8.26 10.34
CA TYR A 263 9.65 -8.69 11.42
C TYR A 263 10.37 -10.01 11.10
N ALA A 264 9.64 -10.98 10.53
CA ALA A 264 10.17 -12.29 10.17
C ALA A 264 11.06 -12.27 8.90
N ILE A 265 10.69 -11.46 7.90
CA ILE A 265 11.40 -11.36 6.61
C ILE A 265 12.02 -9.97 6.49
N ARG A 266 13.31 -9.88 6.81
CA ARG A 266 14.06 -8.61 6.82
C ARG A 266 14.58 -8.15 5.47
N ASN A 267 14.55 -9.02 4.46
CA ASN A 267 14.87 -8.65 3.09
C ASN A 267 13.60 -8.20 2.37
N TRP A 268 13.58 -6.94 1.94
CA TRP A 268 12.42 -6.33 1.32
C TRP A 268 11.93 -7.03 0.05
N ARG A 269 12.84 -7.61 -0.77
CA ARG A 269 12.47 -8.33 -2.00
C ARG A 269 11.72 -9.62 -1.66
N HIS A 270 12.24 -10.40 -0.71
CA HIS A 270 11.59 -11.62 -0.24
C HIS A 270 10.25 -11.34 0.44
N LEU A 271 10.15 -10.24 1.18
CA LEU A 271 8.90 -9.80 1.81
C LEU A 271 7.83 -9.53 0.73
N GLN A 272 8.16 -8.81 -0.33
CA GLN A 272 7.22 -8.54 -1.43
C GLN A 272 6.74 -9.82 -2.10
N TYR A 273 7.63 -10.77 -2.39
CA TYR A 273 7.24 -12.07 -2.96
C TYR A 273 6.30 -12.87 -2.05
N ALA A 274 6.61 -12.91 -0.74
CA ALA A 274 5.80 -13.64 0.24
C ALA A 274 4.37 -13.08 0.33
N ILE A 275 4.21 -11.76 0.30
CA ILE A 275 2.89 -11.10 0.38
C ILE A 275 2.14 -11.18 -0.96
N CYS A 276 2.86 -11.28 -2.08
CA CYS A 276 2.26 -11.43 -3.41
C CYS A 276 1.71 -12.85 -3.65
N LEU A 277 2.31 -13.87 -3.02
CA LEU A 277 1.96 -15.29 -3.21
C LEU A 277 0.47 -15.63 -2.96
N PRO A 278 -0.19 -15.15 -1.89
CA PRO A 278 -1.63 -15.37 -1.67
C PRO A 278 -2.52 -14.89 -2.84
N HIS A 279 -2.13 -13.80 -3.51
CA HIS A 279 -2.89 -13.26 -4.64
C HIS A 279 -2.77 -14.14 -5.89
N PHE A 280 -1.60 -14.75 -6.11
CA PHE A 280 -1.43 -15.75 -7.17
C PHE A 280 -2.30 -16.97 -6.92
N ILE A 281 -2.30 -17.49 -5.69
CA ILE A 281 -3.17 -18.62 -5.32
C ILE A 281 -4.64 -18.25 -5.57
N PHE A 282 -5.06 -17.06 -5.15
CA PHE A 282 -6.42 -16.57 -5.41
C PHE A 282 -6.75 -16.53 -6.90
N PHE A 283 -5.86 -15.98 -7.72
CA PHE A 283 -6.05 -15.89 -9.17
C PHE A 283 -6.27 -17.26 -9.83
N PHE A 284 -5.54 -18.29 -9.38
CA PHE A 284 -5.69 -19.66 -9.89
C PHE A 284 -6.92 -20.38 -9.32
N LEU A 285 -7.29 -20.12 -8.06
CA LEU A 285 -8.43 -20.77 -7.42
C LEU A 285 -9.80 -20.23 -7.87
N TRP A 286 -9.89 -18.95 -8.24
CA TRP A 286 -11.17 -18.34 -8.66
C TRP A 286 -11.53 -18.64 -10.13
N LYS A 287 -10.62 -19.25 -10.89
CA LYS A 287 -10.86 -19.60 -12.29
C LYS A 287 -11.80 -20.80 -12.40
#